data_AF-A0A933QYY7-F1
#
_entry.id   AF-A0A933QYY7-F1
#
_cell.length_a   1.000
_cell.length_b   1.000
_cell.length_c   1.000
_cell.angle_alpha   90.00
_cell.angle_beta   90.00
_cell.angle_gamma   90.00
#
_symmetry.space_group_name_H-M   'P 1'
#
loop_
_entity.id
_entity.type
_entity.pdbx_description
1 polymer ?
#
loop_
_entity_poly.entity_id
_entity_poly.type
_entity_poly.pdbx_seq_one_letter_code
_entity_poly.pdbx_strand_id
1 'polypeptide(L)'
;MSKVPLTVRGAEKLRAELQQLKTVDRPRIIQAIAEARAHGDLKENAEYHAAREQQSFAEGRIKEIEGKLSHAHVIDVTKMPANGKVIFGATVVL
;
A
#
# COMPACT_ATOMS: atom_id res chain seq x y z
N MET A 1 -21.20 7.74 0.46
CA MET A 1 -20.31 6.77 1.13
C MET A 1 -19.60 7.47 2.31
N SER A 2 -19.43 6.76 3.42
CA SER A 2 -18.77 7.27 4.63
C SER A 2 -17.26 7.43 4.40
N LYS A 3 -16.70 8.61 4.71
CA LYS A 3 -15.25 8.84 4.64
C LYS A 3 -14.57 8.19 5.83
N VAL A 4 -13.50 7.43 5.60
CA VAL A 4 -12.75 6.76 6.66
C VAL A 4 -11.75 7.75 7.28
N PRO A 5 -11.78 8.00 8.60
CA PRO A 5 -10.83 8.89 9.23
C PRO A 5 -9.42 8.30 9.17
N LEU A 6 -8.45 9.11 8.74
CA LEU A 6 -7.06 8.72 8.58
C LEU A 6 -6.17 9.83 9.13
N THR A 7 -5.15 9.51 9.92
CA THR A 7 -4.21 10.55 10.38
C THR A 7 -3.34 11.07 9.23
N VAL A 8 -2.86 12.31 9.31
CA VAL A 8 -1.89 12.87 8.34
C VAL A 8 -0.69 11.92 8.16
N ARG A 9 -0.07 11.49 9.27
CA ARG A 9 1.03 10.53 9.27
C ARG A 9 0.68 9.21 8.59
N GLY A 10 -0.53 8.70 8.81
CA GLY A 10 -1.01 7.48 8.16
C GLY A 10 -1.17 7.65 6.64
N ALA A 11 -1.73 8.78 6.21
CA ALA A 11 -1.89 9.11 4.80
C ALA A 11 -0.54 9.26 4.09
N GLU A 12 0.44 9.91 4.72
CA GLU A 12 1.80 10.04 4.18
C GLU A 12 2.50 8.69 4.03
N LYS A 13 2.40 7.81 5.03
CA LYS A 13 2.94 6.44 4.94
C LYS A 13 2.33 5.65 3.78
N LEU A 14 1.01 5.70 3.63
CA LEU A 14 0.31 5.03 2.53
C LEU A 14 0.72 5.61 1.17
N ARG A 15 0.89 6.92 1.05
CA ARG A 15 1.37 7.57 -0.18
C ARG A 15 2.80 7.16 -0.52
N ALA A 16 3.69 7.11 0.47
CA ALA A 16 5.07 6.68 0.28
C ALA A 16 5.14 5.21 -0.15
N GLU A 17 4.38 4.33 0.51
CA GLU A 17 4.27 2.93 0.13
C GLU A 17 3.72 2.77 -1.30
N LEU A 18 2.65 3.49 -1.64
CA LEU A 18 2.07 3.48 -2.99
C LEU A 18 3.08 3.95 -4.05
N GLN A 19 3.86 4.99 -3.74
CA GLN A 19 4.90 5.49 -4.65
C GLN A 19 5.97 4.43 -4.88
N GLN A 20 6.47 3.80 -3.81
CA GLN A 20 7.46 2.72 -3.91
C GLN A 20 6.94 1.57 -4.79
N LEU A 21 5.71 1.12 -4.51
CA LEU A 21 5.07 0.02 -5.25
C LEU A 21 4.94 0.34 -6.75
N LYS A 22 4.55 1.57 -7.11
CA LYS A 22 4.33 1.97 -8.51
C LYS A 22 5.61 2.29 -9.27
N THR A 23 6.62 2.85 -8.60
CA THR A 23 7.83 3.38 -9.26
C THR A 23 9.02 2.44 -9.20
N VAL A 24 9.07 1.55 -8.22
CA VAL A 24 10.20 0.62 -8.03
C VAL A 24 9.75 -0.82 -8.19
N ASP A 25 8.78 -1.27 -7.38
CA ASP A 25 8.45 -2.70 -7.32
C ASP A 25 7.73 -3.20 -8.57
N ARG A 26 6.72 -2.47 -9.06
CA ARG A 26 5.98 -2.86 -10.26
C ARG A 26 6.91 -2.98 -11.49
N PRO A 27 7.76 -1.98 -11.82
CA PRO A 27 8.74 -2.13 -12.90
C PRO A 27 9.68 -3.33 -12.70
N ARG A 28 10.21 -3.51 -11.49
CA ARG A 28 11.11 -4.64 -11.15
C ARG A 28 10.43 -5.99 -11.38
N ILE A 29 9.18 -6.14 -10.94
CA ILE A 29 8.41 -7.38 -11.11
C ILE A 29 8.12 -7.64 -12.61
N ILE A 30 7.76 -6.61 -13.37
CA ILE A 30 7.53 -6.75 -14.82
C ILE A 30 8.81 -7.24 -15.52
N GLN A 31 9.96 -6.67 -15.15
CA GLN A 31 11.25 -7.10 -15.67
C GLN A 31 11.56 -8.56 -15.31
N ALA A 32 11.37 -8.96 -14.05
CA ALA A 32 11.59 -10.34 -13.62
C ALA A 32 10.69 -11.34 -14.38
N ILE A 33 9.42 -10.97 -14.64
CA ILE A 33 8.51 -11.79 -15.45
C ILE A 33 9.02 -11.90 -16.89
N ALA A 34 9.51 -10.80 -17.47
CA ALA A 34 10.03 -10.79 -18.83
C ALA A 34 11.30 -11.64 -18.98
N GLU A 35 12.21 -11.54 -18.01
CA GLU A 35 13.43 -12.36 -17.94
C GLU A 35 13.08 -13.84 -17.80
N ALA A 36 12.20 -14.20 -16.85
CA ALA A 36 11.74 -15.58 -16.66
C ALA A 36 11.07 -16.15 -17.92
N ARG A 37 10.35 -15.32 -18.70
CA ARG A 37 9.78 -15.72 -20.00
C ARG A 37 10.80 -15.99 -21.08
N ALA A 38 11.95 -15.32 -21.06
CA ALA A 38 13.01 -15.54 -22.05
C ALA A 38 13.65 -16.93 -21.93
N HIS A 39 13.54 -17.58 -20.76
CA HIS A 39 14.07 -18.92 -20.52
C HIS A 39 13.22 -20.06 -21.12
N GLY A 40 12.06 -19.76 -21.73
CA GLY A 40 11.33 -20.67 -22.62
C GLY A 40 10.44 -21.71 -21.95
N ASP A 41 10.92 -22.40 -20.91
CA ASP A 41 10.10 -23.36 -20.14
C ASP A 41 9.36 -22.66 -19.00
N LEU A 42 8.13 -22.21 -19.26
CA LEU A 42 7.31 -21.51 -18.27
C LEU A 42 6.58 -22.44 -17.30
N LYS A 43 6.45 -23.73 -17.64
CA LYS A 43 5.60 -24.64 -16.89
C LYS A 43 6.27 -25.06 -15.58
N GLU A 44 7.59 -25.29 -15.64
CA GLU A 44 8.41 -25.68 -14.49
C GLU A 44 9.24 -24.53 -13.90
N ASN A 45 9.26 -23.36 -14.55
CA ASN A 45 10.04 -22.22 -14.06
C ASN A 45 9.44 -21.63 -12.77
N ALA A 46 10.09 -21.96 -11.65
CA ALA A 46 9.74 -21.47 -10.33
C ALA A 46 9.85 -19.94 -10.20
N GLU A 47 10.82 -19.32 -10.87
CA GLU A 47 11.04 -17.86 -10.86
C GLU A 47 9.88 -17.13 -11.57
N TYR A 48 9.36 -17.71 -12.65
CA TYR A 48 8.18 -17.17 -13.33
C TYR A 48 6.94 -17.20 -12.42
N HIS A 49 6.68 -18.33 -11.76
CA HIS A 49 5.55 -18.48 -10.83
C HIS A 49 5.67 -17.52 -9.64
N ALA A 50 6.87 -17.42 -9.04
CA ALA A 50 7.15 -16.50 -7.96
C ALA A 50 6.96 -15.03 -8.37
N ALA A 51 7.46 -14.63 -9.55
CA ALA A 51 7.31 -13.27 -10.05
C ALA A 51 5.84 -12.93 -10.35
N ARG A 52 5.05 -13.88 -10.86
CA ARG A 52 3.61 -13.73 -11.08
C ARG A 52 2.83 -13.59 -9.77
N GLU A 53 3.22 -14.34 -8.75
CA GLU A 53 2.63 -14.23 -7.42
C GLU A 53 2.94 -12.86 -6.80
N GLN A 54 4.21 -12.41 -6.85
CA GLN A 54 4.61 -11.08 -6.42
C GLN A 54 3.83 -9.97 -7.14
N GLN A 55 3.59 -10.12 -8.45
CA GLN A 55 2.75 -9.19 -9.21
C GLN A 55 1.33 -9.11 -8.65
N SER A 56 0.71 -10.26 -8.36
CA SER A 56 -0.64 -10.32 -7.78
C SER A 56 -0.71 -9.59 -6.45
N PHE A 57 0.25 -9.83 -5.56
CA PHE A 57 0.33 -9.15 -4.27
C PHE A 57 0.54 -7.64 -4.41
N ALA A 58 1.48 -7.22 -5.26
CA ALA A 58 1.76 -5.80 -5.49
C ALA A 58 0.54 -5.06 -6.05
N GLU A 59 -0.13 -5.62 -7.06
CA GLU A 59 -1.33 -5.00 -7.64
C GLU A 59 -2.52 -4.99 -6.67
N GLY A 60 -2.71 -6.06 -5.90
CA GLY A 60 -3.70 -6.11 -4.83
C GLY A 60 -3.46 -5.02 -3.78
N ARG A 61 -2.20 -4.85 -3.36
CA ARG A 61 -1.80 -3.82 -2.39
C ARG A 61 -2.00 -2.41 -2.93
N ILE A 62 -1.60 -2.15 -4.18
CA ILE A 62 -1.82 -0.86 -4.84
C ILE A 62 -3.30 -0.51 -4.85
N LYS A 63 -4.17 -1.43 -5.28
CA LYS A 63 -5.62 -1.22 -5.33
C LYS A 63 -6.20 -0.95 -3.94
N GLU A 64 -5.75 -1.68 -2.93
CA GLU A 64 -6.17 -1.46 -1.55
C GLU A 64 -5.79 -0.05 -1.06
N ILE A 65 -4.55 0.37 -1.28
CA ILE A 65 -4.06 1.68 -0.84
C ILE A 65 -4.78 2.82 -1.59
N GLU A 66 -4.95 2.72 -2.91
CA GLU A 66 -5.70 3.70 -3.70
C GLU A 66 -7.16 3.79 -3.25
N GLY A 67 -7.79 2.65 -2.94
CA GLY A 67 -9.13 2.60 -2.35
C GLY A 67 -9.20 3.30 -0.99
N LYS A 68 -8.23 3.04 -0.10
CA LYS A 68 -8.16 3.69 1.23
C LYS A 68 -7.94 5.20 1.11
N LEU A 69 -7.02 5.64 0.27
CA LEU A 69 -6.70 7.06 0.08
C LEU A 69 -7.84 7.84 -0.58
N SER A 70 -8.58 7.24 -1.53
CA SER A 70 -9.71 7.91 -2.20
C SER A 70 -10.90 8.17 -1.27
N HIS A 71 -11.09 7.35 -0.24
CA HIS A 71 -12.17 7.52 0.75
C HIS A 71 -11.68 8.13 2.07
N ALA A 72 -10.41 8.52 2.16
CA ALA A 72 -9.83 9.02 3.41
C ALA A 72 -10.29 10.44 3.73
N HIS A 73 -10.72 10.65 4.97
CA HIS A 73 -10.75 11.97 5.60
C HIS A 73 -9.46 12.13 6.39
N VAL A 74 -8.52 12.92 5.87
CA VAL A 74 -7.24 13.15 6.54
C VAL A 74 -7.43 14.12 7.70
N ILE A 75 -7.17 13.66 8.92
CA ILE A 75 -7.34 14.38 10.18
C ILE A 75 -5.96 14.65 10.79
N ASP A 76 -5.71 15.92 11.08
CA ASP A 76 -4.55 16.36 11.87
C ASP A 76 -4.91 16.39 13.35
N VAL A 77 -4.58 15.31 14.05
CA VAL A 77 -4.90 15.14 15.47
C VAL A 77 -4.12 16.10 16.38
N THR A 78 -3.03 16.70 15.89
CA THR A 78 -2.23 17.67 16.67
C THR A 78 -2.94 19.02 16.83
N LYS A 79 -3.90 19.32 15.95
CA LYS A 79 -4.68 20.56 15.95
C LYS A 79 -6.02 20.42 16.66
N MET A 80 -6.34 19.22 17.17
CA MET A 80 -7.63 18.96 17.82
C MET A 80 -7.50 19.13 19.34
N PRO A 81 -8.28 20.04 19.96
CA PRO A 81 -8.32 20.13 21.41
C PRO A 81 -9.02 18.90 21.98
N ALA A 82 -8.26 18.07 22.72
CA ALA A 82 -8.80 16.86 23.34
C ALA A 82 -9.66 17.17 24.57
N ASN A 83 -9.43 18.29 25.26
CA ASN A 83 -10.20 18.76 26.43
C ASN A 83 -10.52 17.66 27.46
N GLY A 84 -9.55 16.80 27.76
CA GLY A 84 -9.71 15.69 28.71
C GLY A 84 -10.50 14.48 28.18
N LYS A 85 -10.84 14.44 26.89
CA LYS A 85 -11.52 13.32 26.23
C LYS A 85 -10.57 12.50 25.37
N VAL A 86 -10.84 11.20 25.26
CA VAL A 86 -10.17 10.32 24.29
C VAL A 86 -10.76 10.61 22.91
N ILE A 87 -9.93 11.15 22.01
CA ILE A 87 -10.30 11.49 20.63
C ILE A 87 -9.59 10.57 19.62
N PHE A 88 -10.01 10.63 18.36
CA PHE A 88 -9.35 9.91 17.28
C PHE A 88 -7.84 10.19 17.24
N GLY A 89 -7.02 9.14 17.22
CA GLY A 89 -5.57 9.22 17.24
C GLY A 89 -4.93 9.44 18.62
N ALA A 90 -5.72 9.47 19.70
CA ALA A 90 -5.17 9.48 21.06
C ALA A 90 -4.41 8.18 21.37
N THR A 91 -3.28 8.32 22.06
CA THR A 91 -2.55 7.18 22.65
C THR A 91 -2.96 7.06 24.11
N VAL A 92 -3.44 5.88 24.52
CA VAL A 92 -3.87 5.59 25.89
C VAL A 92 -2.86 4.64 26.52
N VAL A 93 -2.38 5.00 27.71
CA VAL A 93 -1.48 4.16 28.52
C VAL A 93 -2.28 3.68 29.73
N LEU A 94 -2.23 2.38 30.01
CA LEU A 94 -2.94 1.71 31.11
C LEU A 94 -2.01 1.51 32.31
#